data_AF-A0A1I6JG95-F1
#
_entry.id   AF-A0A1I6JG95-F1
#
_cell.length_a   1.000
_cell.length_b   1.000
_cell.length_c   1.000
_cell.angle_alpha   90.00
_cell.angle_beta   90.00
_cell.angle_gamma   90.00
#
_symmetry.space_group_name_H-M   'P 1'
#
loop_
_entity.id
_entity.type
_entity.pdbx_description
1 polymer ?
#
loop_
_entity_poly.entity_id
_entity_poly.type
_entity_poly.pdbx_seq_one_letter_code
_entity_poly.pdbx_strand_id
1 'polypeptide(L)'
;MSHGRGPTTRGVRLRKRLALSIAVAFAAKLTPAHAELWGYVDADGIAHFAPTQVDGRFQPVMSPLSGIQRVPGKTDHGQRMLTWLDIAPEVKAVQPYLREAAAATGVDAELLKAIIAVESGFRPEAVSPRGASGLMQITPATAQRYATAEELRRPLHLLEPRTNVMIGARMLADLTRRFGRLDAALAAWNAGEGAVRRAGGQMPDIDETQAHVHLVLELYWALLQRSLGARARQLTMVATPLE
;
A
#
# COMPACT_ATOMS: atom_id res chain seq x y z
N MET A 1 -71.66 0.66 23.80
CA MET A 1 -72.57 1.78 23.48
C MET A 1 -72.11 3.02 24.26
N SER A 2 -72.01 4.15 23.55
CA SER A 2 -72.02 5.56 24.03
C SER A 2 -71.02 5.97 25.12
N HIS A 3 -69.90 6.64 24.79
CA HIS A 3 -69.76 8.11 24.66
C HIS A 3 -70.05 8.93 25.93
N GLY A 4 -68.98 9.45 26.54
CA GLY A 4 -69.01 10.60 27.44
C GLY A 4 -67.96 11.62 27.01
N ARG A 5 -68.41 12.76 26.47
CA ARG A 5 -67.58 13.95 26.21
C ARG A 5 -67.50 14.81 27.47
N GLY A 6 -66.32 15.38 27.72
CA GLY A 6 -66.26 16.81 28.01
C GLY A 6 -65.10 17.28 28.90
N PRO A 7 -64.55 18.47 28.63
CA PRO A 7 -63.17 18.84 28.97
C PRO A 7 -63.08 19.79 30.17
N THR A 8 -61.93 19.86 30.84
CA THR A 8 -61.54 21.04 31.61
C THR A 8 -60.02 21.26 31.61
N THR A 9 -59.71 22.55 31.63
CA THR A 9 -58.46 23.22 31.28
C THR A 9 -57.48 23.43 32.45
N ARG A 10 -56.21 23.56 32.06
CA ARG A 10 -55.14 24.38 32.67
C ARG A 10 -54.55 23.95 34.02
N GLY A 11 -53.25 23.66 33.95
CA GLY A 11 -52.36 23.64 35.11
C GLY A 11 -50.91 23.45 34.70
N VAL A 12 -50.29 24.47 34.10
CA VAL A 12 -48.84 24.53 33.90
C VAL A 12 -48.15 24.51 35.27
N ARG A 13 -47.42 23.44 35.58
CA ARG A 13 -46.33 23.46 36.56
C ARG A 13 -45.11 22.78 35.96
N LEU A 14 -44.27 23.62 35.36
CA LEU A 14 -42.92 23.34 34.89
C LEU A 14 -42.06 22.89 36.08
N ARG A 15 -41.88 21.59 36.27
CA ARG A 15 -40.88 21.06 37.19
C ARG A 15 -39.52 21.05 36.48
N LYS A 16 -38.72 22.08 36.76
CA LYS A 16 -37.27 22.10 36.50
C LYS A 16 -36.64 20.89 37.19
N ARG A 17 -36.24 19.88 36.43
CA ARG A 17 -35.24 18.90 36.85
C ARG A 17 -34.01 19.13 36.02
N LEU A 18 -33.02 19.76 36.66
CA LEU A 18 -31.67 19.94 36.18
C LEU A 18 -31.02 18.55 36.14
N ALA A 19 -31.05 17.88 35.00
CA ALA A 19 -30.22 16.70 34.76
C ALA A 19 -28.91 17.20 34.16
N LEU A 20 -27.95 17.48 35.05
CA LEU A 20 -26.56 17.74 34.72
C LEU A 20 -25.92 16.42 34.28
N SER A 21 -26.11 16.04 33.03
CA SER A 21 -25.34 14.95 32.43
C SER A 21 -23.97 15.50 32.08
N ILE A 22 -22.99 15.21 32.94
CA ILE A 22 -21.57 15.50 32.72
C ILE A 22 -21.17 14.88 31.39
N ALA A 23 -20.99 15.70 30.37
CA ALA A 23 -20.27 15.32 29.17
C ALA A 23 -18.81 15.11 29.58
N VAL A 24 -18.45 13.88 29.91
CA VAL A 24 -17.04 13.49 29.94
C VAL A 24 -16.57 13.53 28.50
N ALA A 25 -16.01 14.67 28.09
CA ALA A 25 -15.21 14.76 26.89
C ALA A 25 -13.99 13.88 27.09
N PHE A 26 -14.12 12.59 26.75
CA PHE A 26 -12.96 11.74 26.54
C PHE A 26 -12.31 12.23 25.25
N ALA A 27 -11.53 13.30 25.36
CA ALA A 27 -10.52 13.61 24.37
C ALA A 27 -9.48 12.48 24.49
N ALA A 28 -9.80 11.33 23.90
CA ALA A 28 -8.77 10.38 23.51
C ALA A 28 -7.81 11.22 22.68
N LYS A 29 -6.61 11.46 23.23
CA LYS A 29 -5.48 11.86 22.40
C LYS A 29 -5.32 10.69 21.44
N LEU A 30 -5.95 10.80 20.27
CA LEU A 30 -5.60 10.02 19.10
C LEU A 30 -4.18 10.47 18.77
N THR A 31 -3.20 9.87 19.44
CA THR A 31 -1.86 9.82 18.88
C THR A 31 -2.07 9.18 17.52
N PRO A 32 -1.77 9.86 16.41
CA PRO A 32 -1.77 9.19 15.13
C PRO A 32 -0.87 7.98 15.29
N ALA A 33 -1.43 6.78 15.19
CA ALA A 33 -0.67 5.55 15.07
C ALA A 33 -0.03 5.62 13.68
N HIS A 34 1.03 6.42 13.58
CA HIS A 34 1.90 6.42 12.43
C HIS A 34 2.55 5.04 12.42
N ALA A 35 2.07 4.17 11.54
CA ALA A 35 2.70 2.89 11.30
C ALA A 35 4.07 3.19 10.70
N GLU A 36 5.11 3.18 11.52
CA GLU A 36 6.48 3.25 11.02
C GLU A 36 6.69 2.00 10.15
N LEU A 37 7.07 2.19 8.88
CA LEU A 37 7.46 1.08 8.02
C LEU A 37 8.75 0.49 8.60
N TRP A 38 8.79 -0.81 8.92
CA TRP A 38 10.01 -1.47 9.39
C TRP A 38 10.58 -2.35 8.30
N GLY A 39 11.90 -2.42 8.20
CA GLY A 39 12.55 -3.33 7.26
C GLY A 39 14.05 -3.46 7.45
N TYR A 40 14.61 -4.47 6.81
CA TYR A 40 16.06 -4.70 6.75
C TYR A 40 16.42 -5.49 5.50
N VAL A 41 17.69 -5.47 5.12
CA VAL A 41 18.24 -6.34 4.08
C VAL A 41 19.07 -7.40 4.78
N ASP A 42 18.81 -8.68 4.50
CA ASP A 42 19.56 -9.79 5.08
C ASP A 42 20.93 -10.00 4.40
N ALA A 43 21.67 -11.03 4.85
CA ALA A 43 23.00 -11.33 4.32
C ALA A 43 22.99 -11.76 2.84
N ASP A 44 21.85 -12.26 2.35
CA ASP A 44 21.65 -12.67 0.97
C ASP A 44 21.17 -11.52 0.08
N GLY A 45 21.10 -10.30 0.63
CA GLY A 45 20.64 -9.12 -0.08
C GLY A 45 19.13 -9.02 -0.20
N ILE A 46 18.36 -9.83 0.54
CA ILE A 46 16.90 -9.85 0.47
C ILE A 46 16.33 -8.77 1.38
N ALA A 47 15.47 -7.92 0.83
CA ALA A 47 14.69 -6.97 1.62
C ALA A 47 13.51 -7.67 2.32
N HIS A 48 13.40 -7.42 3.63
CA HIS A 48 12.30 -7.84 4.49
C HIS A 48 11.59 -6.60 5.01
N PHE A 49 10.26 -6.64 5.04
CA PHE A 49 9.42 -5.51 5.43
C PHE A 49 8.31 -5.96 6.38
N ALA A 50 7.93 -5.10 7.33
CA ALA A 50 6.86 -5.35 8.27
C ALA A 50 6.19 -4.04 8.72
N PRO A 51 4.89 -4.09 9.11
CA PRO A 51 4.18 -2.92 9.65
C PRO A 51 4.56 -2.59 11.11
N THR A 52 5.30 -3.48 11.78
CA THR A 52 5.79 -3.34 13.15
C THR A 52 7.17 -3.97 13.28
N GLN A 53 7.91 -3.65 14.35
CA GLN A 53 9.19 -4.30 14.62
C GLN A 53 8.98 -5.77 15.02
N VAL A 54 9.34 -6.70 14.13
CA VAL A 54 9.22 -8.15 14.38
C VAL A 54 10.34 -8.66 15.30
N ASP A 55 11.57 -8.22 15.04
CA ASP A 55 12.76 -8.53 15.83
C ASP A 55 13.82 -7.41 15.71
N GLY A 56 14.98 -7.57 16.36
CA GLY A 56 16.04 -6.56 16.39
C GLY A 56 16.67 -6.21 15.03
N ARG A 57 16.46 -7.03 13.99
CA ARG A 57 16.94 -6.74 12.62
C ARG A 57 16.07 -5.69 11.94
N PHE A 58 14.77 -5.69 12.21
CA PHE A 58 13.84 -4.72 11.66
C PHE A 58 14.12 -3.34 12.25
N GLN A 59 14.37 -2.38 11.36
CA GLN A 59 14.64 -0.98 11.69
C GLN A 59 13.65 -0.07 10.93
N PRO A 60 13.34 1.14 11.43
CA PRO A 60 12.39 2.02 10.77
C PRO A 60 12.94 2.51 9.41
N VAL A 61 12.14 2.36 8.36
CA VAL A 61 12.41 2.78 6.97
C VAL A 61 11.98 4.23 6.75
N MET A 62 10.92 4.69 7.42
CA MET A 62 10.54 6.10 7.50
C MET A 62 9.84 6.37 8.83
N SER A 63 10.15 7.50 9.46
CA SER A 63 9.36 8.04 10.58
C SER A 63 8.59 9.27 10.07
N PRO A 64 7.23 9.33 10.12
CA PRO A 64 6.47 10.33 9.36
C PRO A 64 6.61 11.80 9.80
N LEU A 65 7.44 12.12 10.80
CA LEU A 65 7.58 13.49 11.32
C LEU A 65 9.02 13.91 11.63
N SER A 66 10.02 13.42 10.91
CA SER A 66 11.36 14.04 10.95
C SER A 66 11.50 15.16 9.92
N GLY A 67 10.60 16.14 10.00
CA GLY A 67 10.89 17.48 9.51
C GLY A 67 12.08 18.03 10.30
N ILE A 68 13.21 18.26 9.63
CA ILE A 68 14.28 19.15 10.08
C ILE A 68 14.88 18.82 11.48
N GLN A 69 15.55 17.67 11.63
CA GLN A 69 16.84 17.67 12.35
C GLN A 69 17.71 16.50 11.92
N ARG A 70 18.59 16.74 10.94
CA ARG A 70 19.68 15.82 10.61
C ARG A 70 20.69 15.86 11.75
N VAL A 71 20.70 14.84 12.60
CA VAL A 71 21.79 14.60 13.55
C VAL A 71 22.85 13.74 12.84
N PRO A 72 24.06 14.26 12.58
CA PRO A 72 25.15 13.44 12.04
C PRO A 72 25.45 12.30 13.02
N GLY A 73 25.40 11.04 12.54
CA GLY A 73 25.78 9.87 13.33
C GLY A 73 24.65 8.93 13.76
N LYS A 74 23.38 9.22 13.49
CA LYS A 74 22.31 8.21 13.53
C LYS A 74 22.15 7.62 12.13
N THR A 75 22.40 6.32 12.00
CA THR A 75 22.32 5.57 10.74
C THR A 75 20.93 5.69 10.13
N ASP A 76 20.83 6.36 8.98
CA ASP A 76 19.57 6.49 8.23
C ASP A 76 19.28 5.17 7.48
N HIS A 77 18.81 4.17 8.23
CA HIS A 77 18.53 2.82 7.73
C HIS A 77 17.45 2.81 6.64
N GLY A 78 16.46 3.70 6.75
CA GLY A 78 15.49 3.97 5.71
C GLY A 78 16.09 4.44 4.40
N GLN A 79 17.00 5.40 4.48
CA GLN A 79 17.73 5.85 3.30
C GLN A 79 18.63 4.76 2.73
N ARG A 80 19.20 3.86 3.55
CA ARG A 80 19.95 2.68 3.05
C ARG A 80 19.03 1.71 2.29
N MET A 81 17.83 1.45 2.78
CA MET A 81 16.85 0.58 2.12
C MET A 81 16.36 1.18 0.80
N LEU A 82 15.96 2.44 0.78
CA LEU A 82 15.56 3.14 -0.45
C LEU A 82 16.73 3.24 -1.44
N THR A 83 17.97 3.36 -0.94
CA THR A 83 19.15 3.31 -1.79
C THR A 83 19.37 1.91 -2.36
N TRP A 84 19.17 0.85 -1.57
CA TRP A 84 19.21 -0.54 -2.08
C TRP A 84 18.22 -0.74 -3.22
N LEU A 85 16.98 -0.26 -3.08
CA LEU A 85 15.95 -0.29 -4.14
C LEU A 85 16.30 0.49 -5.42
N ASP A 86 17.36 1.31 -5.39
CA ASP A 86 17.87 1.98 -6.59
C ASP A 86 19.09 1.27 -7.20
N ILE A 87 19.95 0.69 -6.37
CA ILE A 87 21.29 0.25 -6.79
C ILE A 87 21.43 -1.25 -6.91
N ALA A 88 20.59 -2.03 -6.22
CA ALA A 88 20.65 -3.48 -6.18
C ALA A 88 20.57 -4.07 -7.61
N PRO A 89 21.47 -4.99 -7.98
CA PRO A 89 21.49 -5.58 -9.32
C PRO A 89 20.15 -6.21 -9.74
N GLU A 90 19.48 -6.87 -8.81
CA GLU A 90 18.20 -7.57 -8.99
C GLU A 90 17.10 -6.57 -9.29
N VAL A 91 17.07 -5.45 -8.56
CA VAL A 91 16.10 -4.37 -8.79
C VAL A 91 16.37 -3.69 -10.13
N LYS A 92 17.64 -3.43 -10.46
CA LYS A 92 18.04 -2.85 -11.76
C LYS A 92 17.65 -3.75 -12.93
N ALA A 93 17.81 -5.06 -12.81
CA ALA A 93 17.44 -6.02 -13.85
C ALA A 93 15.93 -5.99 -14.15
N VAL A 94 15.10 -5.68 -13.15
CA VAL A 94 13.63 -5.62 -13.28
C VAL A 94 13.13 -4.27 -13.82
N GLN A 95 13.92 -3.19 -13.71
CA GLN A 95 13.49 -1.84 -14.13
C GLN A 95 12.95 -1.71 -15.56
N PRO A 96 13.54 -2.33 -16.60
CA PRO A 96 12.99 -2.26 -17.95
C PRO A 96 11.55 -2.80 -18.02
N TYR A 97 11.26 -3.90 -17.30
CA TYR A 97 9.95 -4.52 -17.27
C TYR A 97 8.93 -3.67 -16.51
N LEU A 98 9.36 -2.99 -15.43
CA LEU A 98 8.52 -2.02 -14.72
C LEU A 98 8.09 -0.86 -15.62
N ARG A 99 9.04 -0.29 -16.38
CA ARG A 99 8.74 0.80 -17.33
C ARG A 99 7.82 0.34 -18.44
N GLU A 100 8.07 -0.83 -18.99
CA GLU A 100 7.23 -1.42 -20.03
C GLU A 100 5.80 -1.67 -19.53
N ALA A 101 5.66 -2.31 -18.38
CA ALA A 101 4.37 -2.60 -17.78
C ALA A 101 3.60 -1.33 -17.40
N ALA A 102 4.30 -0.33 -16.88
CA ALA A 102 3.72 0.98 -16.58
C ALA A 102 3.19 1.66 -17.85
N ALA A 103 3.97 1.67 -18.93
CA ALA A 103 3.55 2.24 -20.22
C ALA A 103 2.35 1.48 -20.82
N ALA A 104 2.31 0.16 -20.68
CA ALA A 104 1.25 -0.67 -21.25
C ALA A 104 -0.09 -0.58 -20.49
N THR A 105 -0.04 -0.32 -19.18
CA THR A 105 -1.22 -0.44 -18.29
C THR A 105 -1.65 0.87 -17.63
N GLY A 106 -0.78 1.88 -17.64
CA GLY A 106 -0.99 3.14 -16.92
C GLY A 106 -0.76 3.05 -15.42
N VAL A 107 -0.32 1.89 -14.89
CA VAL A 107 0.06 1.73 -13.49
C VAL A 107 1.41 2.39 -13.23
N ASP A 108 1.56 3.10 -12.11
CA ASP A 108 2.84 3.73 -11.76
C ASP A 108 3.95 2.69 -11.53
N ALA A 109 5.14 2.95 -12.10
CA ALA A 109 6.27 2.03 -12.01
C ALA A 109 6.81 1.88 -10.58
N GLU A 110 6.74 2.90 -9.74
CA GLU A 110 7.13 2.82 -8.33
C GLU A 110 6.11 2.04 -7.50
N LEU A 111 4.83 2.04 -7.87
CA LEU A 111 3.83 1.16 -7.25
C LEU A 111 4.11 -0.31 -7.58
N LEU A 112 4.40 -0.62 -8.84
CA LEU A 112 4.81 -1.97 -9.25
C LEU A 112 6.10 -2.40 -8.52
N LYS A 113 7.07 -1.49 -8.40
CA LYS A 113 8.30 -1.73 -7.63
C LYS A 113 8.01 -2.04 -6.16
N ALA A 114 7.14 -1.26 -5.52
CA ALA A 114 6.75 -1.47 -4.12
C ALA A 114 6.08 -2.83 -3.92
N ILE A 115 5.18 -3.24 -4.81
CA ILE A 115 4.53 -4.55 -4.75
C ILE A 115 5.56 -5.68 -4.87
N ILE A 116 6.48 -5.62 -5.85
CA ILE A 116 7.51 -6.66 -6.00
C ILE A 116 8.39 -6.79 -4.75
N ALA A 117 8.74 -5.65 -4.14
CA ALA A 117 9.53 -5.63 -2.92
C ALA A 117 8.82 -6.37 -1.77
N VAL A 118 7.51 -6.15 -1.62
CA VAL A 118 6.69 -6.79 -0.57
C VAL A 118 6.40 -8.26 -0.88
N GLU A 119 6.12 -8.60 -2.13
CA GLU A 119 5.70 -9.93 -2.56
C GLU A 119 6.85 -10.95 -2.60
N SER A 120 8.00 -10.53 -3.15
CA SER A 120 9.11 -11.45 -3.42
C SER A 120 10.47 -10.95 -2.96
N GLY A 121 10.59 -9.69 -2.55
CA GLY A 121 11.89 -9.06 -2.32
C GLY A 121 12.78 -9.09 -3.57
N PHE A 122 12.18 -8.99 -4.77
CA PHE A 122 12.84 -9.09 -6.08
C PHE A 122 13.41 -10.48 -6.44
N ARG A 123 12.91 -11.57 -5.84
CA ARG A 123 13.27 -12.94 -6.24
C ARG A 123 12.36 -13.48 -7.35
N PRO A 124 12.83 -13.60 -8.61
CA PRO A 124 12.00 -14.10 -9.71
C PRO A 124 11.64 -15.59 -9.60
N GLU A 125 12.39 -16.36 -8.83
CA GLU A 125 12.15 -17.78 -8.54
C GLU A 125 11.28 -18.02 -7.30
N ALA A 126 10.78 -16.97 -6.63
CA ALA A 126 9.98 -17.11 -5.42
C ALA A 126 8.68 -17.88 -5.67
N VAL A 127 8.44 -18.93 -4.88
CA VAL A 127 7.20 -19.70 -4.89
C VAL A 127 6.65 -19.80 -3.47
N SER A 128 5.42 -19.33 -3.25
CA SER A 128 4.76 -19.44 -1.95
C SER A 128 4.21 -20.84 -1.69
N PRO A 129 3.97 -21.23 -0.42
CA PRO A 129 3.29 -22.48 -0.09
C PRO A 129 1.90 -22.64 -0.73
N ARG A 130 1.27 -21.52 -1.12
CA ARG A 130 -0.04 -21.48 -1.76
C ARG A 130 0.03 -21.49 -3.30
N GLY A 131 1.23 -21.63 -3.87
CA GLY A 131 1.45 -21.72 -5.31
C GLY A 131 1.52 -20.38 -6.04
N ALA A 132 1.62 -19.25 -5.32
CA ALA A 132 1.91 -17.96 -5.93
C ALA A 132 3.38 -17.93 -6.39
N SER A 133 3.67 -17.39 -7.57
CA SER A 133 4.98 -17.53 -8.22
C SER A 133 5.54 -16.21 -8.76
N GLY A 134 6.85 -16.07 -8.69
CA GLY A 134 7.64 -15.00 -9.28
C GLY A 134 7.57 -13.66 -8.55
N LEU A 135 8.06 -12.62 -9.25
CA LEU A 135 8.28 -11.28 -8.69
C LEU A 135 7.03 -10.65 -8.04
N MET A 136 5.88 -10.84 -8.66
CA MET A 136 4.59 -10.31 -8.24
C MET A 136 3.68 -11.39 -7.64
N GLN A 137 4.22 -12.57 -7.29
CA GLN A 137 3.47 -13.66 -6.64
C GLN A 137 2.14 -13.97 -7.34
N ILE A 138 2.19 -14.19 -8.65
CA ILE A 138 1.02 -14.48 -9.48
C ILE A 138 0.62 -15.95 -9.30
N THR A 139 -0.66 -16.21 -9.02
CA THR A 139 -1.19 -17.58 -8.94
C THR A 139 -1.55 -18.12 -10.33
N PRO A 140 -1.61 -19.45 -10.53
CA PRO A 140 -2.08 -20.03 -11.78
C PRO A 140 -3.49 -19.57 -12.18
N ALA A 141 -4.41 -19.41 -11.20
CA ALA A 141 -5.76 -18.91 -11.45
C ALA A 141 -5.76 -17.45 -11.92
N THR A 142 -4.88 -16.62 -11.36
CA THR A 142 -4.65 -15.25 -11.81
C THR A 142 -4.09 -15.22 -13.23
N ALA A 143 -3.12 -16.08 -13.53
CA ALA A 143 -2.52 -16.19 -14.86
C ALA A 143 -3.56 -16.49 -15.94
N GLN A 144 -4.48 -17.42 -15.68
CA GLN A 144 -5.58 -17.74 -16.60
C GLN A 144 -6.48 -16.54 -16.93
N ARG A 145 -6.56 -15.56 -16.03
CA ARG A 145 -7.40 -14.36 -16.22
C ARG A 145 -6.67 -13.20 -16.89
N TYR A 146 -5.38 -13.04 -16.64
CA TYR A 146 -4.65 -11.83 -16.98
C TYR A 146 -3.47 -12.04 -17.93
N ALA A 147 -3.04 -13.28 -18.16
CA ALA A 147 -2.04 -13.60 -19.16
C ALA A 147 -2.66 -13.68 -20.56
N THR A 148 -1.87 -13.35 -21.56
CA THR A 148 -2.20 -13.61 -22.97
C THR A 148 -2.05 -15.10 -23.29
N ALA A 149 -2.70 -15.54 -24.36
CA ALA A 149 -2.58 -16.93 -24.83
C ALA A 149 -1.13 -17.31 -25.18
N GLU A 150 -0.30 -16.36 -25.61
CA GLU A 150 1.12 -16.58 -25.87
C GLU A 150 1.90 -16.77 -24.56
N GLU A 151 1.69 -15.91 -23.57
CA GLU A 151 2.32 -16.01 -22.25
C GLU A 151 1.99 -17.35 -21.58
N LEU A 152 0.73 -17.81 -21.65
CA LEU A 152 0.30 -19.09 -21.07
C LEU A 152 0.95 -20.32 -21.71
N ARG A 153 1.34 -20.25 -23.00
CA ARG A 153 1.98 -21.36 -23.71
C ARG A 153 3.46 -21.53 -23.33
N ARG A 154 4.09 -20.49 -22.78
CA ARG A 154 5.50 -20.54 -22.41
C ARG A 154 5.67 -21.38 -21.14
N PRO A 155 6.59 -22.35 -21.13
CA PRO A 155 6.91 -23.08 -19.90
C PRO A 155 7.50 -22.12 -18.86
N LEU A 156 7.18 -22.35 -17.59
CA LEU A 156 7.66 -21.54 -16.46
C LEU A 156 7.37 -20.03 -16.61
N HIS A 157 6.33 -19.65 -17.36
CA HIS A 157 6.00 -18.25 -17.64
C HIS A 157 5.82 -17.38 -16.39
N LEU A 158 5.38 -17.96 -15.28
CA LEU A 158 5.24 -17.23 -14.00
C LEU A 158 6.58 -16.98 -13.30
N LEU A 159 7.66 -17.68 -13.66
CA LEU A 159 9.01 -17.42 -13.16
C LEU A 159 9.82 -16.54 -14.13
N GLU A 160 9.28 -16.24 -15.32
CA GLU A 160 9.91 -15.32 -16.26
C GLU A 160 9.60 -13.86 -15.85
N PRO A 161 10.63 -13.06 -15.49
CA PRO A 161 10.43 -11.74 -14.88
C PRO A 161 9.50 -10.81 -15.67
N ARG A 162 9.69 -10.69 -16.99
CA ARG A 162 8.91 -9.78 -17.82
C ARG A 162 7.45 -10.20 -17.87
N THR A 163 7.18 -11.47 -18.17
CA THR A 163 5.81 -12.00 -18.22
C THR A 163 5.12 -11.88 -16.86
N ASN A 164 5.80 -12.22 -15.76
CA ASN A 164 5.23 -12.11 -14.41
C ASN A 164 4.81 -10.67 -14.07
N VAL A 165 5.70 -9.70 -14.33
CA VAL A 165 5.42 -8.27 -14.10
C VAL A 165 4.28 -7.77 -14.97
N MET A 166 4.23 -8.18 -16.24
CA MET A 166 3.17 -7.77 -17.15
C MET A 166 1.79 -8.32 -16.74
N ILE A 167 1.71 -9.58 -16.32
CA ILE A 167 0.47 -10.18 -15.81
C ILE A 167 0.00 -9.43 -14.56
N GLY A 168 0.91 -9.18 -13.61
CA GLY A 168 0.60 -8.42 -12.40
C GLY A 168 0.13 -7.00 -12.68
N ALA A 169 0.79 -6.28 -13.58
CA ALA A 169 0.36 -4.92 -13.95
C ALA A 169 -1.04 -4.89 -14.59
N ARG A 170 -1.37 -5.87 -15.46
CA ARG A 170 -2.72 -6.00 -16.04
C ARG A 170 -3.77 -6.26 -14.96
N MET A 171 -3.47 -7.14 -14.00
CA MET A 171 -4.34 -7.40 -12.86
C MET A 171 -4.56 -6.15 -12.02
N LEU A 172 -3.50 -5.44 -11.63
CA LEU A 172 -3.60 -4.26 -10.79
C LEU A 172 -4.37 -3.12 -11.47
N ALA A 173 -4.18 -2.93 -12.78
CA ALA A 173 -4.96 -1.97 -13.56
C ALA A 173 -6.46 -2.32 -13.56
N ASP A 174 -6.80 -3.59 -13.72
CA ASP A 174 -8.18 -4.07 -13.66
C ASP A 174 -8.81 -3.88 -12.27
N LEU A 175 -8.10 -4.27 -11.20
CA LEU A 175 -8.57 -4.09 -9.83
C LEU A 175 -8.77 -2.60 -9.49
N THR A 176 -7.84 -1.74 -9.92
CA THR A 176 -7.95 -0.29 -9.70
C THR A 176 -9.18 0.28 -10.41
N ARG A 177 -9.47 -0.13 -11.65
CA ARG A 177 -10.69 0.28 -12.36
C ARG A 177 -11.97 -0.22 -11.70
N ARG A 178 -11.97 -1.46 -11.20
CA ARG A 178 -13.15 -2.09 -10.58
C ARG A 178 -13.53 -1.47 -9.25
N PHE A 179 -12.55 -1.19 -8.40
CA PHE A 179 -12.79 -0.70 -7.05
C PHE A 179 -12.65 0.81 -6.90
N GLY A 180 -12.05 1.50 -7.88
CA GLY A 180 -11.92 2.97 -7.91
C GLY A 180 -11.00 3.57 -6.84
N ARG A 181 -10.45 2.73 -5.95
CA ARG A 181 -9.52 3.12 -4.89
C ARG A 181 -8.36 2.14 -4.84
N LEU A 182 -7.16 2.68 -4.66
CA LEU A 182 -5.94 1.88 -4.64
C LEU A 182 -5.88 0.94 -3.44
N ASP A 183 -6.32 1.37 -2.26
CA ASP A 183 -6.34 0.53 -1.05
C ASP A 183 -7.24 -0.71 -1.22
N ALA A 184 -8.45 -0.54 -1.77
CA ALA A 184 -9.35 -1.63 -2.08
C ALA A 184 -8.81 -2.55 -3.20
N ALA A 185 -8.10 -1.99 -4.19
CA ALA A 185 -7.44 -2.77 -5.23
C ALA A 185 -6.30 -3.64 -4.67
N LEU A 186 -5.45 -3.08 -3.79
CA LEU A 186 -4.40 -3.82 -3.09
C LEU A 186 -4.97 -4.86 -2.11
N ALA A 187 -6.12 -4.57 -1.48
CA ALA A 187 -6.82 -5.54 -0.66
C ALA A 187 -7.34 -6.71 -1.52
N ALA A 188 -7.89 -6.42 -2.70
CA ALA A 188 -8.36 -7.43 -3.63
C ALA A 188 -7.21 -8.23 -4.25
N TRP A 189 -6.03 -7.63 -4.38
CA TRP A 189 -4.82 -8.31 -4.78
C TRP A 189 -4.42 -9.40 -3.78
N ASN A 190 -4.36 -9.04 -2.49
CA ASN A 190 -3.92 -9.93 -1.42
C ASN A 190 -5.00 -10.95 -0.98
N ALA A 191 -6.23 -10.49 -0.69
CA ALA A 191 -7.31 -11.32 -0.14
C ALA A 191 -8.27 -11.86 -1.20
N GLY A 192 -8.10 -11.45 -2.46
CA GLY A 192 -9.02 -11.74 -3.56
C GLY A 192 -10.23 -10.79 -3.59
N GLU A 193 -10.75 -10.55 -4.80
CA GLU A 193 -11.92 -9.67 -5.04
C GLU A 193 -13.16 -10.06 -4.21
N GLY A 194 -13.33 -11.35 -3.92
CA GLY A 194 -14.47 -11.84 -3.15
C GLY A 194 -14.50 -11.31 -1.72
N ALA A 195 -13.34 -11.14 -1.08
CA ALA A 195 -13.24 -10.57 0.27
C ALA A 195 -13.66 -9.10 0.26
N VAL A 196 -13.13 -8.32 -0.68
CA VAL A 196 -13.44 -6.89 -0.84
C VAL A 196 -14.92 -6.67 -1.19
N ARG A 197 -15.51 -7.51 -2.05
CA ARG A 197 -16.96 -7.45 -2.34
C ARG A 197 -17.82 -7.74 -1.10
N ARG A 198 -17.45 -8.72 -0.28
CA ARG A 198 -18.16 -8.98 0.99
C ARG A 198 -18.04 -7.82 1.98
N ALA A 199 -16.91 -7.11 1.94
CA ALA A 199 -16.70 -5.87 2.68
C ALA A 199 -17.32 -4.62 2.02
N GLY A 200 -18.23 -4.78 1.05
CA GLY A 200 -18.93 -3.66 0.41
C GLY A 200 -18.06 -2.81 -0.52
N GLY A 201 -16.99 -3.39 -1.08
CA GLY A 201 -16.05 -2.67 -1.95
C GLY A 201 -14.93 -1.95 -1.19
N GLN A 202 -14.78 -2.23 0.11
CA GLN A 202 -13.81 -1.59 1.00
C GLN A 202 -12.76 -2.57 1.50
N MET A 203 -11.75 -2.04 2.20
CA MET A 203 -10.75 -2.83 2.91
C MET A 203 -11.45 -3.85 3.84
N PRO A 204 -11.21 -5.16 3.69
CA PRO A 204 -11.78 -6.15 4.59
C PRO A 204 -11.09 -6.07 5.97
N ASP A 205 -11.82 -6.51 7.00
CA ASP A 205 -11.29 -6.65 8.36
C ASP A 205 -10.46 -7.94 8.47
N ILE A 206 -9.30 -7.93 7.82
CA ILE A 206 -8.32 -9.03 7.77
C ILE A 206 -6.95 -8.43 8.05
N ASP A 207 -6.38 -8.75 9.22
CA ASP A 207 -5.12 -8.16 9.70
C ASP A 207 -3.97 -8.30 8.69
N GLU A 208 -3.80 -9.48 8.10
CA GLU A 208 -2.76 -9.75 7.08
C GLU A 208 -2.92 -8.83 5.85
N THR A 209 -4.16 -8.61 5.42
CA THR A 209 -4.47 -7.79 4.25
C THR A 209 -4.26 -6.31 4.54
N GLN A 210 -4.70 -5.83 5.69
CA GLN A 210 -4.47 -4.45 6.13
C GLN A 210 -2.98 -4.16 6.25
N ALA A 211 -2.24 -5.08 6.88
CA ALA A 211 -0.78 -5.01 6.99
C ALA A 211 -0.12 -4.95 5.61
N HIS A 212 -0.49 -5.83 4.68
CA HIS A 212 0.03 -5.85 3.32
C HIS A 212 -0.24 -4.54 2.58
N VAL A 213 -1.48 -4.02 2.63
CA VAL A 213 -1.83 -2.78 1.95
C VAL A 213 -1.06 -1.60 2.51
N HIS A 214 -0.98 -1.48 3.84
CA HIS A 214 -0.19 -0.42 4.48
C HIS A 214 1.27 -0.49 4.06
N LEU A 215 1.84 -1.69 4.03
CA LEU A 215 3.23 -1.94 3.66
C LEU A 215 3.54 -1.46 2.23
N VAL A 216 2.70 -1.84 1.28
CA VAL A 216 2.84 -1.44 -0.13
C VAL A 216 2.68 0.08 -0.28
N LEU A 217 1.68 0.68 0.37
CA LEU A 217 1.40 2.11 0.24
C LEU A 217 2.53 2.97 0.84
N GLU A 218 3.03 2.64 2.02
CA GLU A 218 4.14 3.36 2.65
C GLU A 218 5.40 3.30 1.78
N LEU A 219 5.73 2.10 1.28
CA LEU A 219 6.88 1.94 0.38
C LEU A 219 6.70 2.70 -0.93
N TYR A 220 5.49 2.68 -1.50
CA TYR A 220 5.16 3.43 -2.71
C TYR A 220 5.33 4.94 -2.51
N TRP A 221 4.81 5.50 -1.42
CA TRP A 221 4.98 6.92 -1.10
C TRP A 221 6.44 7.32 -0.93
N ALA A 222 7.24 6.47 -0.28
CA ALA A 222 8.68 6.68 -0.12
C ALA A 222 9.41 6.75 -1.47
N LEU A 223 9.09 5.83 -2.38
CA LEU A 223 9.66 5.77 -3.73
C LEU A 223 9.23 6.95 -4.60
N LEU A 224 7.96 7.36 -4.52
CA LEU A 224 7.43 8.54 -5.21
C LEU A 224 8.14 9.83 -4.77
N GLN A 225 8.24 10.08 -3.46
CA GLN A 225 8.90 11.28 -2.95
C GLN A 225 10.35 11.38 -3.43
N ARG A 226 11.04 10.23 -3.44
CA ARG A 226 12.43 10.15 -3.91
C ARG A 226 12.55 10.41 -5.41
N SER A 227 11.71 9.79 -6.23
CA SER A 227 11.75 9.96 -7.70
C SER A 227 11.41 11.39 -8.12
N LEU A 228 10.42 12.02 -7.47
CA LEU A 228 10.09 13.43 -7.67
C LEU A 228 11.24 14.36 -7.28
N GLY A 229 11.88 14.11 -6.14
CA GLY A 229 13.06 14.89 -5.70
C GLY A 229 14.25 14.75 -6.65
N ALA A 230 14.48 13.56 -7.21
CA ALA A 230 15.53 13.34 -8.21
C ALA A 230 15.24 14.08 -9.53
N ARG A 231 13.99 14.01 -10.02
CA ARG A 231 13.55 14.72 -11.24
C ARG A 231 13.66 16.23 -11.09
N ALA A 232 13.24 16.78 -9.95
CA ALA A 232 13.33 18.22 -9.68
C ALA A 232 14.77 18.75 -9.74
N ARG A 233 15.75 17.97 -9.28
CA ARG A 233 17.19 18.33 -9.35
C ARG A 233 17.76 18.29 -10.76
N GLN A 234 17.12 17.58 -11.69
CA GLN A 234 17.52 17.50 -13.10
C GLN A 234 16.90 18.61 -13.96
N LEU A 235 15.91 19.35 -13.44
CA LEU A 235 15.34 20.50 -14.13
C LEU A 235 16.27 21.72 -13.94
N THR A 236 16.98 22.10 -14.99
CA THR A 236 17.72 23.37 -15.02
C THR A 236 16.75 24.53 -15.16
N MET A 237 16.76 25.46 -14.20
CA MET A 237 16.04 26.73 -14.32
C MET A 237 16.68 27.55 -15.45
N VAL A 238 15.99 27.69 -16.58
CA VAL A 238 16.38 28.67 -17.61
C VAL A 238 16.00 30.04 -17.07
N ALA A 239 16.94 30.72 -16.43
CA ALA A 239 16.78 32.14 -16.11
C ALA A 239 16.91 32.92 -17.42
N THR A 240 15.79 33.39 -17.97
CA THR A 240 15.81 34.42 -19.00
C THR A 240 16.40 35.69 -18.39
N PRO A 241 17.48 36.27 -18.93
CA PRO A 241 17.94 37.58 -18.49
C PRO A 241 16.82 38.60 -18.76
N LEU A 242 16.51 39.43 -17.77
CA LEU A 242 15.74 40.65 -18.02
C LEU A 242 16.69 41.63 -18.72
N GLU A 243 16.39 41.96 -19.98
CA GLU A 243 17.01 43.08 -20.70
C GLU A 243 16.61 44.43 -20.10
#